data_AF-A0A973J5G6-F1
#
_entry.id   AF-A0A973J5G6-F1
#
_cell.length_a   1.000
_cell.length_b   1.000
_cell.length_c   1.000
_cell.angle_alpha   90.00
_cell.angle_beta   90.00
_cell.angle_gamma   90.00
#
_symmetry.space_group_name_H-M   'P 1'
#
loop_
_entity.id
_entity.type
_entity.pdbx_description
1 polymer ?
#
loop_
_entity_poly.entity_id
_entity_poly.type
_entity_poly.pdbx_seq_one_letter_code
_entity_poly.pdbx_strand_id
1 'polypeptide(L)'
;MSKIDIRYPDDTRKSFEEGLAAGEILASWKKDAVKDAVAARLNDRLIDLSSPVTENGTIDAVNVHTPEGVSVLRHSISHIMAEAVQQLFPNVKVTIGPSIEDGFYYDFDYESTFTPEDLKKIEERMAEIAAKDAPFTRREVSREEAVELFKKKGEPYKVELINDLPADVKTVSLYTQGDFTDLCRGPHIPATGKIKAFKLLNVAGAYWRGDEHNKMLQRIYGTGFATPKDMEEYFIFIEEAKRRDHRRLGKELDLFQVNEEVGPGLIIWHPKGAMLRTIIEDWERKEHFKRGYDIVLGPQILRDHMWIRSGHMDHYKESMYFTEVEDQGYGIKPMNCLSHMMIYKSKIRSYRDLPLRYFELGTVHRHEKTGVLHGLTRVRQFTQDDAHILCTPEQLNSEILAIADFVKFAMGIFGFEYEVELSTRPSNSIGSDRDWEMATASLEQSLKDTGMLYDINEGDGAFYGPKIDFKLKDALKRKWQCATIQCDFALPERFDLHYIGADGEKHRPVMLHRVILGSIERFIGVLIEHYAGAFPVWLAPVQ
;
A
#
# COMPACT_ATOMS: atom_id res chain seq x y z
N MET A 1 35.02 27.05 -20.88
CA MET A 1 33.75 26.35 -20.63
C MET A 1 33.95 25.52 -19.38
N SER A 2 32.97 25.53 -18.48
CA SER A 2 33.08 24.75 -17.24
C SER A 2 32.84 23.27 -17.58
N LYS A 3 33.53 22.36 -16.89
CA LYS A 3 33.37 20.93 -17.06
C LYS A 3 32.55 20.36 -15.93
N ILE A 4 31.68 19.43 -16.25
CA ILE A 4 30.89 18.66 -15.29
C ILE A 4 31.38 17.22 -15.23
N ASP A 5 31.41 16.65 -14.03
CA ASP A 5 31.76 15.26 -13.77
C ASP A 5 30.51 14.44 -13.48
N ILE A 6 30.28 13.43 -14.32
CA ILE A 6 29.11 12.57 -14.26
C ILE A 6 29.52 11.14 -13.89
N ARG A 7 28.83 10.58 -12.88
CA ARG A 7 28.91 9.18 -12.47
C ARG A 7 27.71 8.41 -13.01
N TYR A 8 27.94 7.18 -13.45
CA TYR A 8 26.89 6.24 -13.89
C TYR A 8 26.64 5.16 -12.82
N PRO A 9 25.55 4.37 -12.93
CA PRO A 9 25.24 3.29 -11.97
C PRO A 9 26.31 2.20 -11.84
N ASP A 10 27.18 2.02 -12.84
CA ASP A 10 28.31 1.08 -12.82
C ASP A 10 29.60 1.71 -12.28
N ASP A 11 29.50 2.84 -11.60
CA ASP A 11 30.59 3.62 -11.03
C ASP A 11 31.59 4.21 -12.03
N THR A 12 31.35 4.04 -13.32
CA THR A 12 32.14 4.74 -14.34
C THR A 12 31.90 6.24 -14.26
N ARG A 13 32.95 7.02 -14.54
CA ARG A 13 32.90 8.49 -14.54
C ARG A 13 33.37 9.05 -15.86
N LYS A 14 32.69 10.09 -16.34
CA LYS A 14 33.09 10.84 -17.54
C LYS A 14 32.86 12.32 -17.31
N SER A 15 33.76 13.14 -17.86
CA SER A 15 33.63 14.59 -17.84
C SER A 15 33.06 15.09 -19.16
N PHE A 16 32.12 16.02 -19.08
CA PHE A 16 31.48 16.65 -20.24
C PHE A 16 31.59 18.16 -20.14
N GLU A 17 31.40 18.85 -21.26
CA GLU A 17 31.17 20.29 -21.24
C GLU A 17 29.78 20.56 -20.62
N GLU A 18 29.70 21.60 -19.79
CA GLU A 18 28.45 22.04 -19.17
C GLU A 18 27.40 22.37 -20.25
N GLY A 19 26.15 21.92 -20.03
CA GLY A 19 25.01 22.19 -20.91
C GLY A 19 24.71 21.10 -21.94
N LEU A 20 25.48 20.01 -21.98
CA LEU A 20 25.17 18.85 -22.83
C LEU A 20 23.85 18.20 -22.40
N ALA A 21 23.04 17.73 -23.35
CA ALA A 21 21.74 17.15 -23.02
C ALA A 21 21.88 15.81 -22.27
N ALA A 22 20.99 15.57 -21.32
CA ALA A 22 20.99 14.34 -20.51
C ALA A 22 20.98 13.06 -21.36
N GLY A 23 20.22 13.04 -22.46
CA GLY A 23 20.17 11.92 -23.40
C GLY A 23 21.47 11.70 -24.16
N GLU A 24 22.22 12.76 -24.49
CA GLU A 24 23.53 12.66 -25.13
C GLU A 24 24.58 12.11 -24.17
N ILE A 25 24.55 12.55 -22.91
CA ILE A 25 25.39 12.03 -21.83
C ILE A 25 25.13 10.53 -21.66
N LEU A 26 23.86 10.12 -21.54
CA LEU A 26 23.49 8.71 -21.43
C LEU A 26 23.89 7.87 -22.66
N ALA A 27 23.76 8.43 -23.87
CA ALA A 27 24.17 7.75 -25.10
C ALA A 27 25.68 7.48 -25.14
N SER A 28 26.47 8.37 -24.51
CA SER A 28 27.92 8.20 -24.39
C SER A 28 28.33 7.10 -23.42
N TRP A 29 27.45 6.72 -22.47
CA TRP A 29 27.69 5.62 -21.54
C TRP A 29 27.44 4.27 -22.20
N LYS A 30 26.20 4.04 -22.63
CA LYS A 30 25.78 2.84 -23.36
C LYS A 30 24.74 3.26 -24.39
N LYS A 31 24.99 2.98 -25.68
CA LYS A 31 24.03 3.32 -26.75
C LYS A 31 22.65 2.74 -26.49
N ASP A 32 22.59 1.53 -25.95
CA ASP A 32 21.32 0.85 -25.62
C ASP A 32 20.59 1.48 -24.45
N ALA A 33 21.27 2.23 -23.57
CA ALA A 33 20.63 2.88 -22.41
C ALA A 33 19.60 3.93 -22.82
N VAL A 34 19.70 4.50 -24.02
CA VAL A 34 18.79 5.57 -24.49
C VAL A 34 17.65 5.04 -25.36
N LYS A 35 17.75 3.79 -25.84
CA LYS A 35 16.76 3.19 -26.73
C LYS A 35 15.35 3.23 -26.12
N ASP A 36 15.24 2.68 -24.92
CA ASP A 36 14.00 2.56 -24.17
C ASP A 36 13.87 3.64 -23.08
N ALA A 37 14.80 4.60 -23.04
CA ALA A 37 14.72 5.71 -22.11
C ALA A 37 13.61 6.69 -22.50
N VAL A 38 12.91 7.17 -21.47
CA VAL A 38 11.91 8.24 -21.57
C VAL A 38 12.30 9.50 -20.81
N ALA A 39 13.13 9.37 -19.78
CA ALA A 39 13.67 10.46 -18.97
C ALA A 39 15.06 10.08 -18.45
N ALA A 40 15.73 11.02 -17.78
CA ALA A 40 16.95 10.77 -17.03
C ALA A 40 16.72 11.07 -15.54
N ARG A 41 17.43 10.36 -14.67
CA ARG A 41 17.50 10.63 -13.23
C ARG A 41 18.86 11.22 -12.91
N LEU A 42 18.91 12.50 -12.55
CA LEU A 42 20.12 13.22 -12.17
C LEU A 42 20.03 13.60 -10.68
N ASN A 43 20.93 13.08 -9.84
CA ASN A 43 20.95 13.34 -8.40
C ASN A 43 19.55 13.16 -7.77
N ASP A 44 18.92 12.01 -8.06
CA ASP A 44 17.56 11.63 -7.63
C ASP A 44 16.41 12.49 -8.18
N ARG A 45 16.67 13.41 -9.11
CA ARG A 45 15.65 14.22 -9.78
C ARG A 45 15.41 13.74 -11.20
N LEU A 46 14.13 13.60 -11.57
CA LEU A 46 13.74 13.27 -12.94
C LEU A 46 13.81 14.51 -13.84
N ILE A 47 14.49 14.39 -14.97
CA ILE A 47 14.66 15.43 -15.98
C ILE A 47 14.40 14.87 -17.39
N ASP A 48 14.00 15.72 -18.33
CA ASP A 48 13.85 15.34 -19.74
C ASP A 48 15.19 14.88 -20.32
N LEU A 49 15.17 14.00 -21.32
CA LEU A 49 16.37 13.63 -22.07
C LEU A 49 16.98 14.83 -22.82
N SER A 50 16.18 15.84 -23.15
CA SER A 50 16.64 17.08 -23.78
C SER A 50 17.16 18.13 -22.78
N SER A 51 17.01 17.90 -21.47
CA SER A 51 17.44 18.87 -20.48
C SER A 51 18.97 19.03 -20.48
N PRO A 52 19.49 20.27 -20.51
CA PRO A 52 20.91 20.51 -20.36
C PRO A 52 21.36 20.17 -18.95
N VAL A 53 22.47 19.44 -18.82
CA VAL A 53 23.06 19.12 -17.52
C VAL A 53 24.11 20.17 -17.18
N THR A 54 23.90 20.88 -16.07
CA THR A 54 24.74 22.01 -15.65
C THR A 54 25.46 21.77 -14.32
N GLU A 55 25.30 20.59 -13.73
CA GLU A 55 25.87 20.23 -12.43
C GLU A 55 26.54 18.86 -12.47
N ASN A 56 27.49 18.64 -11.57
CA ASN A 56 28.07 17.33 -11.32
C ASN A 56 27.02 16.42 -10.69
N GLY A 57 27.12 15.12 -10.93
CA GLY A 57 26.15 14.21 -10.32
C GLY A 57 26.21 12.78 -10.79
N THR A 58 25.25 12.01 -10.28
CA THR A 58 24.97 10.66 -10.78
C THR A 58 23.80 10.73 -11.73
N ILE A 59 23.97 10.20 -12.95
CA ILE A 59 22.91 10.15 -13.97
C ILE A 59 22.55 8.70 -14.30
N ASP A 60 21.27 8.42 -14.45
CA ASP A 60 20.74 7.12 -14.85
C ASP A 60 19.61 7.27 -15.88
N ALA A 61 19.44 6.25 -16.72
CA ALA A 61 18.39 6.20 -17.72
C ALA A 61 17.09 5.67 -17.10
N VAL A 62 15.99 6.39 -17.28
CA VAL A 62 14.66 5.93 -16.85
C VAL A 62 14.02 5.18 -17.99
N ASN A 63 14.00 3.85 -17.87
CA ASN A 63 13.45 2.96 -18.88
C ASN A 63 11.91 2.98 -18.84
N VAL A 64 11.26 3.04 -20.01
CA VAL A 64 9.80 3.12 -20.16
C VAL A 64 9.04 1.96 -19.51
N HIS A 65 9.69 0.82 -19.26
CA HIS A 65 9.09 -0.35 -18.63
C HIS A 65 9.18 -0.34 -17.10
N THR A 66 9.89 0.61 -16.48
CA THR A 66 9.88 0.77 -15.01
C THR A 66 8.65 1.55 -14.56
N PRO A 67 8.21 1.41 -13.30
CA PRO A 67 7.09 2.20 -12.76
C PRO A 67 7.24 3.71 -12.99
N GLU A 68 8.44 4.25 -12.81
CA GLU A 68 8.74 5.67 -13.05
C GLU A 68 8.64 6.01 -14.54
N GLY A 69 9.18 5.18 -15.42
CA GLY A 69 9.10 5.39 -16.88
C GLY A 69 7.67 5.34 -17.40
N VAL A 70 6.86 4.40 -16.90
CA VAL A 70 5.43 4.31 -17.21
C VAL A 70 4.68 5.54 -16.70
N SER A 71 5.04 6.07 -15.52
CA SER A 71 4.46 7.32 -15.01
C SER A 71 4.74 8.52 -15.92
N VAL A 72 5.99 8.68 -16.39
CA VAL A 72 6.37 9.72 -17.37
C VAL A 72 5.62 9.53 -18.68
N LEU A 73 5.51 8.30 -19.17
CA LEU A 73 4.73 7.98 -20.37
C LEU A 73 3.26 8.40 -20.22
N ARG A 74 2.60 8.00 -19.12
CA ARG A 74 1.19 8.32 -18.85
C ARG A 74 0.96 9.82 -18.70
N HIS A 75 1.91 10.53 -18.11
CA HIS A 75 1.86 11.98 -18.04
C HIS A 75 1.93 12.64 -19.42
N SER A 76 2.80 12.15 -20.31
CA SER A 76 2.79 12.57 -21.72
C SER A 76 1.50 12.21 -22.46
N ILE A 77 0.90 11.05 -22.18
CA ILE A 77 -0.37 10.66 -22.81
C ILE A 77 -1.51 11.59 -22.33
N SER A 78 -1.52 12.03 -21.08
CA SER A 78 -2.53 12.98 -20.59
C SER A 78 -2.49 14.31 -21.37
N HIS A 79 -1.28 14.78 -21.71
CA HIS A 79 -1.09 15.96 -22.57
C HIS A 79 -1.62 15.76 -24.00
N ILE A 80 -1.43 14.56 -24.57
CA ILE A 80 -1.99 14.21 -25.88
C ILE A 80 -3.51 14.14 -25.84
N MET A 81 -4.09 13.63 -24.74
CA MET A 81 -5.53 13.65 -24.52
C MET A 81 -6.06 15.09 -24.45
N ALA A 82 -5.38 15.97 -23.72
CA ALA A 82 -5.77 17.38 -23.62
C ALA A 82 -5.73 18.08 -24.99
N GLU A 83 -4.68 17.87 -25.78
CA GLU A 83 -4.60 18.37 -27.16
C GLU A 83 -5.73 17.83 -28.04
N ALA A 84 -6.00 16.52 -28.00
CA ALA A 84 -7.06 15.89 -28.78
C ALA A 84 -8.43 16.46 -28.42
N VAL A 85 -8.71 16.63 -27.12
CA VAL A 85 -9.97 17.22 -26.65
C VAL A 85 -10.11 18.67 -27.13
N GLN A 86 -9.07 19.50 -27.02
CA GLN A 86 -9.14 20.89 -27.49
C GLN A 86 -9.33 21.02 -29.00
N GLN A 87 -8.81 20.07 -29.78
CA GLN A 87 -8.98 20.06 -31.24
C GLN A 87 -10.38 19.60 -31.67
N LEU A 88 -11.00 18.67 -30.93
CA LEU A 88 -12.31 18.11 -31.25
C LEU A 88 -13.47 18.95 -30.68
N PHE A 89 -13.27 19.54 -29.50
CA PHE A 89 -14.33 20.20 -28.73
C PHE A 89 -13.96 21.68 -28.52
N PRO A 90 -14.46 22.59 -29.38
CA PRO A 90 -14.16 24.00 -29.25
C PRO A 90 -14.69 24.54 -27.91
N ASN A 91 -13.98 25.53 -27.36
CA ASN A 91 -14.25 26.20 -26.07
C ASN A 91 -13.99 25.38 -24.80
N VAL A 92 -13.59 24.11 -24.90
CA VAL A 92 -13.16 23.33 -23.72
C VAL A 92 -11.93 23.96 -23.09
N LYS A 93 -11.94 24.12 -21.76
CA LYS A 93 -10.77 24.58 -21.00
C LYS A 93 -10.10 23.43 -20.28
N VAL A 94 -8.77 23.46 -20.27
CA VAL A 94 -7.94 22.43 -19.65
C VAL A 94 -7.50 22.88 -18.27
N THR A 95 -7.52 21.97 -17.30
CA THR A 95 -7.20 22.29 -15.91
C THR A 95 -5.97 21.53 -15.41
N ILE A 96 -6.12 20.31 -14.89
CA ILE A 96 -5.03 19.47 -14.37
C ILE A 96 -5.13 18.06 -14.94
N GLY A 97 -3.97 17.45 -15.22
CA GLY A 97 -3.91 16.10 -15.76
C GLY A 97 -2.70 15.28 -15.32
N PRO A 98 -2.66 14.84 -14.06
CA PRO A 98 -1.54 14.06 -13.54
C PRO A 98 -1.56 12.61 -14.05
N SER A 99 -0.41 11.96 -14.01
CA SER A 99 -0.34 10.50 -13.98
C SER A 99 -0.76 9.98 -12.61
N ILE A 100 -1.31 8.77 -12.59
CA ILE A 100 -1.69 8.01 -11.40
C ILE A 100 -1.15 6.58 -11.52
N GLU A 101 -1.18 5.82 -10.43
CA GLU A 101 -0.59 4.48 -10.33
C GLU A 101 -1.00 3.53 -11.47
N ASP A 102 -2.27 3.59 -11.89
CA ASP A 102 -2.83 2.71 -12.94
C ASP A 102 -3.13 3.43 -14.26
N GLY A 103 -2.77 4.70 -14.40
CA GLY A 103 -3.13 5.47 -15.59
C GLY A 103 -2.88 6.97 -15.48
N PHE A 104 -3.81 7.75 -15.98
CA PHE A 104 -3.82 9.21 -15.90
C PHE A 104 -5.27 9.69 -15.94
N TYR A 105 -5.47 10.96 -15.60
CA TYR A 105 -6.72 11.64 -15.93
C TYR A 105 -6.43 13.05 -16.43
N TYR A 106 -7.44 13.72 -16.96
CA TYR A 106 -7.42 15.15 -17.18
C TYR A 106 -8.80 15.74 -16.91
N ASP A 107 -8.83 16.86 -16.20
CA ASP A 107 -10.03 17.59 -15.84
C ASP A 107 -10.30 18.72 -16.84
N PHE A 108 -11.52 18.72 -17.37
CA PHE A 108 -11.98 19.66 -18.39
C PHE A 108 -13.17 20.47 -17.91
N ASP A 109 -13.15 21.77 -18.19
CA ASP A 109 -14.34 22.61 -18.13
C ASP A 109 -15.01 22.60 -19.50
N TYR A 110 -16.14 21.91 -19.57
CA TYR A 110 -16.93 21.75 -20.78
C TYR A 110 -18.41 21.89 -20.44
N GLU A 111 -19.13 22.73 -21.19
CA GLU A 111 -20.54 23.04 -20.93
C GLU A 111 -21.47 21.85 -21.20
N SER A 112 -21.13 21.02 -22.18
CA SER A 112 -21.85 19.77 -22.49
C SER A 112 -21.16 18.58 -21.82
N THR A 113 -21.73 17.38 -21.90
CA THR A 113 -21.15 16.19 -21.27
C THR A 113 -20.38 15.33 -22.28
N PHE A 114 -19.21 14.82 -21.90
CA PHE A 114 -18.51 13.80 -22.69
C PHE A 114 -19.25 12.46 -22.63
N THR A 115 -19.48 11.88 -23.80
CA THR A 115 -20.14 10.57 -23.93
C THR A 115 -19.13 9.45 -24.20
N PRO A 116 -19.49 8.16 -24.00
CA PRO A 116 -18.65 7.04 -24.42
C PRO A 116 -18.29 7.07 -25.92
N GLU A 117 -19.16 7.59 -26.78
CA GLU A 117 -18.90 7.81 -28.20
C GLU A 117 -17.85 8.90 -28.43
N ASP A 118 -17.83 9.94 -27.60
CA ASP A 118 -16.79 10.98 -27.67
C ASP A 118 -15.43 10.46 -27.23
N LEU A 119 -15.37 9.55 -26.24
CA LEU A 119 -14.11 8.91 -25.86
C LEU A 119 -13.46 8.18 -27.04
N LYS A 120 -14.25 7.48 -27.88
CA LYS A 120 -13.73 6.82 -29.08
C LYS A 120 -13.14 7.81 -30.08
N LYS A 121 -13.81 8.95 -30.31
CA LYS A 121 -13.30 10.01 -31.20
C LYS A 121 -12.02 10.63 -30.65
N ILE A 122 -11.96 10.85 -29.32
CA ILE A 122 -10.77 11.37 -28.64
C ILE A 122 -9.62 10.38 -28.81
N GLU A 123 -9.84 9.08 -28.59
CA GLU A 123 -8.82 8.04 -28.78
C GLU A 123 -8.27 8.01 -30.21
N GLU A 124 -9.15 8.05 -31.22
CA GLU A 124 -8.76 8.13 -32.63
C GLU A 124 -7.90 9.36 -32.88
N ARG A 125 -8.30 10.53 -32.36
CA ARG A 125 -7.53 11.76 -32.52
C ARG A 125 -6.20 11.73 -31.78
N MET A 126 -6.13 11.15 -30.58
CA MET A 126 -4.89 10.93 -29.84
C MET A 126 -3.92 10.06 -30.64
N ALA A 127 -4.42 9.02 -31.33
CA ALA A 127 -3.60 8.15 -32.17
C ALA A 127 -3.03 8.91 -33.38
N GLU A 128 -3.83 9.77 -34.00
CA GLU A 128 -3.36 10.66 -35.09
C GLU A 128 -2.28 11.64 -34.61
N ILE A 129 -2.42 12.21 -33.41
CA ILE A 129 -1.42 13.11 -32.82
C ILE A 129 -0.12 12.33 -32.53
N ALA A 130 -0.22 11.15 -31.90
CA ALA A 130 0.94 10.30 -31.63
C ALA A 130 1.68 9.91 -32.92
N ALA A 131 0.95 9.64 -34.01
CA ALA A 131 1.54 9.29 -35.30
C ALA A 131 2.35 10.42 -35.96
N LYS A 132 2.15 11.69 -35.56
CA LYS A 132 2.94 12.83 -36.07
C LYS A 132 4.37 12.87 -35.54
N ASP A 133 4.67 12.14 -34.47
CA ASP A 133 5.98 12.09 -33.83
C ASP A 133 6.57 13.48 -33.47
N ALA A 134 5.69 14.41 -33.08
CA ALA A 134 6.10 15.74 -32.63
C ALA A 134 6.93 15.67 -31.33
N PRO A 135 7.98 16.49 -31.18
CA PRO A 135 8.78 16.53 -29.95
C PRO A 135 8.03 17.26 -28.82
N PHE A 136 8.25 16.82 -27.58
CA PHE A 136 7.86 17.60 -26.40
C PHE A 136 8.96 18.63 -26.10
N THR A 137 8.65 19.90 -26.27
CA THR A 137 9.61 21.00 -26.09
C THR A 137 9.34 21.73 -24.80
N ARG A 138 10.27 21.64 -23.84
CA ARG A 138 10.25 22.42 -22.61
C ARG A 138 10.82 23.82 -22.85
N ARG A 139 10.12 24.84 -22.35
CA ARG A 139 10.65 26.21 -22.25
C ARG A 139 10.42 26.77 -20.86
N GLU A 140 11.39 27.51 -20.36
CA GLU A 140 11.22 28.31 -19.16
C GLU A 140 10.87 29.74 -19.55
N VAL A 141 9.82 30.26 -18.92
CA VAL A 141 9.33 31.62 -19.15
C VAL A 141 9.09 32.31 -17.81
N SER A 142 9.00 33.64 -17.82
CA SER A 142 8.60 34.35 -16.60
C SER A 142 7.16 34.03 -16.24
N ARG A 143 6.85 34.18 -14.96
CA ARG A 143 5.48 34.04 -14.43
C ARG A 143 4.50 34.94 -15.19
N GLU A 144 4.89 36.18 -15.49
CA GLU A 144 4.07 37.17 -16.19
C GLU A 144 3.80 36.76 -17.64
N GLU A 145 4.83 36.29 -18.34
CA GLU A 145 4.71 35.82 -19.73
C GLU A 145 3.76 34.62 -19.82
N ALA A 146 3.88 33.67 -18.89
CA ALA A 146 2.97 32.52 -18.84
C ALA A 146 1.52 32.94 -18.58
N VAL A 147 1.28 33.88 -17.66
CA VAL A 147 -0.07 34.42 -17.38
C VAL A 147 -0.64 35.09 -18.62
N GLU A 148 0.12 35.93 -19.32
CA GLU A 148 -0.34 36.58 -20.55
C GLU A 148 -0.68 35.57 -21.65
N LEU A 149 0.15 34.53 -21.82
CA LEU A 149 -0.08 33.47 -22.79
C LEU A 149 -1.41 32.76 -22.55
N PHE A 150 -1.66 32.29 -21.32
CA PHE A 150 -2.88 31.55 -21.01
C PHE A 150 -4.11 32.45 -20.99
N LYS A 151 -3.99 33.74 -20.64
CA LYS A 151 -5.08 34.72 -20.85
C LYS A 151 -5.45 34.85 -22.33
N LYS A 152 -4.45 34.97 -23.22
CA LYS A 152 -4.68 35.07 -24.68
C LYS A 152 -5.30 33.80 -25.26
N LYS A 153 -4.93 32.62 -24.74
CA LYS A 153 -5.55 31.33 -25.09
C LYS A 153 -6.91 31.11 -24.42
N GLY A 154 -7.30 31.98 -23.48
CA GLY A 154 -8.54 31.87 -22.73
C GLY A 154 -8.57 30.67 -21.78
N GLU A 155 -7.45 30.31 -21.15
CA GLU A 155 -7.31 29.22 -20.18
C GLU A 155 -7.27 29.77 -18.73
N PRO A 156 -8.43 30.05 -18.11
CA PRO A 156 -8.46 30.73 -16.80
C PRO A 156 -7.86 29.88 -15.68
N TYR A 157 -8.04 28.56 -15.73
CA TYR A 157 -7.52 27.64 -14.72
C TYR A 157 -5.99 27.64 -14.66
N LYS A 158 -5.32 27.73 -15.82
CA LYS A 158 -3.85 27.82 -15.89
C LYS A 158 -3.37 29.15 -15.32
N VAL A 159 -4.09 30.24 -15.58
CA VAL A 159 -3.80 31.56 -14.99
C VAL A 159 -3.93 31.52 -13.47
N GLU A 160 -4.98 30.90 -12.94
CA GLU A 160 -5.19 30.71 -11.50
C GLU A 160 -4.04 29.89 -10.88
N LEU A 161 -3.68 28.75 -11.49
CA LEU A 161 -2.57 27.91 -11.02
C LEU A 161 -1.24 28.68 -10.95
N ILE A 162 -0.93 29.52 -11.94
CA ILE A 162 0.30 30.32 -11.93
C ILE A 162 0.24 31.40 -10.84
N ASN A 163 -0.93 32.02 -10.64
CA ASN A 163 -1.11 33.06 -9.62
C ASN A 163 -1.03 32.52 -8.19
N ASP A 164 -1.34 31.25 -7.99
CA ASP A 164 -1.26 30.57 -6.70
C ASP A 164 0.15 30.09 -6.35
N LEU A 165 1.09 30.12 -7.30
CA LEU A 165 2.46 29.78 -7.00
C LEU A 165 3.05 30.78 -5.98
N PRO A 166 3.91 30.31 -5.06
CA PRO A 166 4.62 31.17 -4.13
C PRO A 166 5.29 32.37 -4.82
N ALA A 167 5.30 33.52 -4.15
CA ALA A 167 5.77 34.78 -4.75
C ALA A 167 7.26 34.78 -5.14
N ASP A 168 8.05 33.89 -4.55
CA ASP A 168 9.45 33.65 -4.89
C ASP A 168 9.65 32.83 -6.18
N VAL A 169 8.61 32.16 -6.67
CA VAL A 169 8.62 31.48 -7.98
C VAL A 169 8.50 32.50 -9.10
N LYS A 170 9.65 32.85 -9.71
CA LYS A 170 9.75 33.83 -10.80
C LYS A 170 9.64 33.22 -12.20
N THR A 171 9.98 31.94 -12.34
CA THR A 171 9.96 31.22 -13.61
C THR A 171 9.10 29.98 -13.52
N VAL A 172 8.42 29.67 -14.62
CA VAL A 172 7.62 28.45 -14.77
C VAL A 172 8.01 27.74 -16.05
N SER A 173 7.78 26.43 -16.10
CA SER A 173 8.00 25.62 -17.29
C SER A 173 6.70 25.47 -18.07
N LEU A 174 6.82 25.60 -19.39
CA LEU A 174 5.77 25.27 -20.34
C LEU A 174 6.26 24.15 -21.24
N TYR A 175 5.39 23.18 -21.50
CA TYR A 175 5.64 22.14 -22.50
C TYR A 175 4.79 22.39 -23.71
N THR A 176 5.40 22.27 -24.89
CA THR A 176 4.70 22.36 -26.17
C THR A 176 4.89 21.08 -26.95
N GLN A 177 3.78 20.52 -27.45
CA GLN A 177 3.80 19.44 -28.42
C GLN A 177 2.76 19.73 -29.50
N GLY A 178 3.19 19.69 -30.76
CA GLY A 178 2.36 20.16 -31.86
C GLY A 178 1.89 21.60 -31.64
N ASP A 179 0.58 21.81 -31.67
CA ASP A 179 -0.06 23.13 -31.48
C ASP A 179 -0.49 23.39 -30.02
N PHE A 180 -0.32 22.41 -29.15
CA PHE A 180 -0.72 22.48 -27.75
C PHE A 180 0.44 22.95 -26.87
N THR A 181 0.13 23.84 -25.92
CA THR A 181 1.09 24.30 -24.91
C THR A 181 0.43 24.25 -23.55
N ASP A 182 1.11 23.65 -22.59
CA ASP A 182 0.60 23.50 -21.22
C ASP A 182 1.58 23.98 -20.15
N LEU A 183 1.03 24.36 -19.01
CA LEU A 183 1.78 24.63 -17.78
C LEU A 183 2.07 23.30 -17.10
N CYS A 184 3.33 22.88 -17.17
CA CYS A 184 3.75 21.59 -16.66
C CYS A 184 5.22 21.62 -16.24
N ARG A 185 5.55 20.92 -15.15
CA ARG A 185 6.94 20.76 -14.68
C ARG A 185 7.70 19.66 -15.40
N GLY A 186 6.99 18.68 -15.96
CA GLY A 186 7.55 17.49 -16.58
C GLY A 186 8.12 16.48 -15.57
N PRO A 187 8.97 15.55 -16.03
CA PRO A 187 9.43 15.42 -17.42
C PRO A 187 8.36 14.80 -18.34
N HIS A 188 8.62 14.89 -19.65
CA HIS A 188 7.84 14.22 -20.69
C HIS A 188 8.73 13.27 -21.50
N ILE A 189 8.10 12.29 -22.16
CA ILE A 189 8.77 11.47 -23.16
C ILE A 189 9.33 12.34 -24.30
N PRO A 190 10.36 11.90 -25.05
CA PRO A 190 11.02 12.75 -26.04
C PRO A 190 10.12 13.22 -27.20
N ALA A 191 9.21 12.35 -27.64
CA ALA A 191 8.33 12.62 -28.76
C ALA A 191 7.03 11.82 -28.64
N THR A 192 5.96 12.37 -29.20
CA THR A 192 4.61 11.79 -29.20
C THR A 192 4.56 10.42 -29.88
N GLY A 193 5.44 10.13 -30.84
CA GLY A 193 5.52 8.84 -31.52
C GLY A 193 6.06 7.71 -30.66
N LYS A 194 6.62 8.00 -29.47
CA LYS A 194 6.95 6.95 -28.48
C LYS A 194 5.71 6.36 -27.81
N ILE A 195 4.54 6.99 -27.94
CA ILE A 195 3.27 6.46 -27.41
C ILE A 195 2.76 5.38 -28.36
N LYS A 196 2.73 4.13 -27.89
CA LYS A 196 2.29 2.98 -28.69
C LYS A 196 1.00 2.32 -28.19
N ALA A 197 0.68 2.45 -26.91
CA ALA A 197 -0.48 1.81 -26.31
C ALA A 197 -1.11 2.71 -25.24
N PHE A 198 -2.38 3.07 -25.46
CA PHE A 198 -3.21 3.80 -24.51
C PHE A 198 -4.67 3.43 -24.70
N LYS A 199 -5.48 3.70 -23.68
CA LYS A 199 -6.93 3.52 -23.71
C LYS A 199 -7.63 4.47 -22.75
N LEU A 200 -8.69 5.13 -23.19
CA LEU A 200 -9.60 5.89 -22.33
C LEU A 200 -10.60 4.94 -21.65
N LEU A 201 -10.89 5.20 -20.38
CA LEU A 201 -11.64 4.29 -19.52
C LEU A 201 -13.07 4.77 -19.29
N ASN A 202 -13.23 5.93 -18.66
CA ASN A 202 -14.52 6.50 -18.31
C ASN A 202 -14.45 8.01 -18.10
N VAL A 203 -15.63 8.63 -17.99
CA VAL A 203 -15.82 10.02 -17.60
C VAL A 203 -16.40 10.05 -16.19
N ALA A 204 -15.88 10.92 -15.33
CA ALA A 204 -16.38 11.17 -13.99
C ALA A 204 -16.55 12.67 -13.73
N GLY A 205 -17.35 13.03 -12.72
CA GLY A 205 -17.38 14.40 -12.21
C GLY A 205 -16.22 14.65 -11.24
N ALA A 206 -15.63 15.83 -11.30
CA ALA A 206 -14.68 16.32 -10.32
C ALA A 206 -15.01 17.76 -9.96
N TYR A 207 -14.66 18.22 -8.77
CA TYR A 207 -14.77 19.64 -8.42
C TYR A 207 -13.41 20.30 -8.51
N TRP A 208 -13.37 21.54 -9.00
CA TRP A 208 -12.12 22.29 -9.04
C TRP A 208 -11.52 22.39 -7.63
N ARG A 209 -10.25 21.99 -7.50
CA ARG A 209 -9.50 21.84 -6.22
C ARG A 209 -10.10 20.84 -5.22
N GLY A 210 -11.03 20.01 -5.64
CA GLY A 210 -11.69 19.04 -4.76
C GLY A 210 -12.68 19.65 -3.76
N ASP A 211 -13.10 20.89 -3.97
CA ASP A 211 -14.06 21.60 -3.13
C ASP A 211 -15.44 21.64 -3.83
N GLU A 212 -16.46 21.02 -3.23
CA GLU A 212 -17.81 20.91 -3.80
C GLU A 212 -18.50 22.27 -4.08
N HIS A 213 -18.00 23.36 -3.51
CA HIS A 213 -18.51 24.71 -3.78
C HIS A 213 -17.97 25.32 -5.06
N ASN A 214 -16.90 24.74 -5.64
CA ASN A 214 -16.32 25.22 -6.88
C ASN A 214 -17.01 24.63 -8.11
N LYS A 215 -16.63 25.13 -9.29
CA LYS A 215 -17.17 24.65 -10.57
C LYS A 215 -16.91 23.15 -10.74
N MET A 216 -17.98 22.41 -11.08
CA MET A 216 -17.89 21.01 -11.46
C MET A 216 -17.22 20.89 -12.83
N LEU A 217 -16.20 20.05 -12.89
CA LEU A 217 -15.41 19.68 -14.06
C LEU A 217 -15.73 18.25 -14.48
N GLN A 218 -15.37 17.91 -15.70
CA GLN A 218 -15.45 16.55 -16.21
C GLN A 218 -14.07 15.95 -16.33
N ARG A 219 -13.87 14.85 -15.63
CA ARG A 219 -12.62 14.10 -15.59
C ARG A 219 -12.69 12.95 -16.58
N ILE A 220 -11.77 12.91 -17.54
CA ILE A 220 -11.58 11.74 -18.40
C ILE A 220 -10.42 10.93 -17.85
N TYR A 221 -10.67 9.65 -17.53
CA TYR A 221 -9.63 8.72 -17.14
C TYR A 221 -9.10 7.95 -18.34
N GLY A 222 -7.82 7.65 -18.33
CA GLY A 222 -7.16 6.78 -19.30
C GLY A 222 -6.02 6.00 -18.67
N THR A 223 -5.47 5.06 -19.42
CA THR A 223 -4.25 4.33 -19.07
C THR A 223 -3.34 4.22 -20.29
N GLY A 224 -2.08 3.89 -20.06
CA GLY A 224 -1.06 3.77 -21.10
C GLY A 224 0.13 2.95 -20.65
N PHE A 225 0.75 2.28 -21.62
CA PHE A 225 1.84 1.33 -21.40
C PHE A 225 2.89 1.44 -22.51
N ALA A 226 4.10 0.96 -22.22
CA ALA A 226 5.22 0.99 -23.16
C ALA A 226 4.89 0.27 -24.47
N THR A 227 4.19 -0.88 -24.38
CA THR A 227 3.80 -1.68 -25.55
C THR A 227 2.33 -2.10 -25.51
N PRO A 228 1.72 -2.44 -26.68
CA PRO A 228 0.37 -3.01 -26.72
C PRO A 228 0.25 -4.31 -25.94
N LYS A 229 1.33 -5.10 -25.89
CA LYS A 229 1.38 -6.36 -25.13
C LYS A 229 1.25 -6.10 -23.63
N ASP A 230 2.00 -5.13 -23.09
CA ASP A 230 1.92 -4.76 -21.67
C ASP A 230 0.49 -4.31 -21.30
N MET A 231 -0.17 -3.57 -22.20
CA MET A 231 -1.56 -3.15 -22.02
C MET A 231 -2.55 -4.32 -22.07
N GLU A 232 -2.37 -5.26 -22.99
CA GLU A 232 -3.18 -6.48 -23.06
C GLU A 232 -3.03 -7.32 -21.78
N GLU A 233 -1.79 -7.52 -21.32
CA GLU A 233 -1.49 -8.21 -20.06
C GLU A 233 -2.16 -7.52 -18.86
N TYR A 234 -2.16 -6.18 -18.82
CA TYR A 234 -2.88 -5.42 -17.79
C TYR A 234 -4.40 -5.65 -17.83
N PHE A 235 -5.03 -5.61 -19.01
CA PHE A 235 -6.48 -5.83 -19.09
C PHE A 235 -6.87 -7.28 -18.77
N ILE A 236 -6.06 -8.27 -19.18
CA ILE A 236 -6.24 -9.67 -18.77
C ILE A 236 -6.15 -9.78 -17.24
N PHE A 237 -5.18 -9.12 -16.63
CA PHE A 237 -5.01 -9.09 -15.18
C PHE A 237 -6.21 -8.47 -14.46
N ILE A 238 -6.73 -7.34 -14.93
CA ILE A 238 -7.91 -6.68 -14.34
C ILE A 238 -9.17 -7.55 -14.47
N GLU A 239 -9.39 -8.19 -15.62
CA GLU A 239 -10.54 -9.09 -15.79
C GLU A 239 -10.42 -10.34 -14.90
N GLU A 240 -9.20 -10.89 -14.78
CA GLU A 240 -8.93 -11.98 -13.85
C GLU A 240 -9.16 -11.55 -12.38
N ALA A 241 -8.78 -10.32 -12.03
CA ALA A 241 -9.02 -9.76 -10.70
C ALA A 241 -10.52 -9.63 -10.38
N LYS A 242 -11.32 -9.10 -11.31
CA LYS A 242 -12.78 -9.04 -11.18
C LYS A 242 -13.41 -10.43 -11.08
N ARG A 243 -12.90 -11.38 -11.86
CA ARG A 243 -13.35 -12.78 -11.80
C ARG A 243 -13.04 -13.41 -10.44
N ARG A 244 -11.92 -13.05 -9.81
CA ARG A 244 -11.53 -13.61 -8.51
C ARG A 244 -12.13 -12.90 -7.31
N ASP A 245 -12.62 -11.68 -7.47
CA ASP A 245 -13.15 -10.84 -6.39
C ASP A 245 -14.06 -11.63 -5.42
N HIS A 246 -13.62 -11.74 -4.17
CA HIS A 246 -14.32 -12.50 -3.14
C HIS A 246 -15.72 -11.96 -2.82
N ARG A 247 -16.02 -10.69 -3.14
CA ARG A 247 -17.36 -10.11 -2.94
C ARG A 247 -18.33 -10.63 -3.99
N ARG A 248 -17.87 -10.75 -5.24
CA ARG A 248 -18.63 -11.34 -6.34
C ARG A 248 -18.83 -12.84 -6.09
N LEU A 249 -17.72 -13.56 -5.87
CA LEU A 249 -17.74 -15.00 -5.62
C LEU A 249 -18.47 -15.35 -4.31
N GLY A 250 -18.32 -14.55 -3.26
CA GLY A 250 -19.01 -14.74 -1.98
C GLY A 250 -20.52 -14.74 -2.14
N LYS A 251 -21.05 -13.89 -3.01
CA LYS A 251 -22.47 -13.88 -3.38
C LYS A 251 -22.85 -15.06 -4.27
N GLU A 252 -22.09 -15.34 -5.33
CA GLU A 252 -22.37 -16.42 -6.28
C GLU A 252 -22.33 -17.82 -5.64
N LEU A 253 -21.42 -18.01 -4.68
CA LEU A 253 -21.22 -19.26 -3.96
C LEU A 253 -22.03 -19.35 -2.67
N ASP A 254 -22.80 -18.32 -2.32
CA ASP A 254 -23.63 -18.26 -1.11
C ASP A 254 -22.79 -18.44 0.18
N LEU A 255 -21.67 -17.71 0.27
CA LEU A 255 -20.72 -17.80 1.39
C LEU A 255 -21.00 -16.77 2.48
N PHE A 256 -21.22 -15.51 2.11
CA PHE A 256 -21.45 -14.42 3.05
C PHE A 256 -22.15 -13.25 2.37
N GLN A 257 -22.61 -12.30 3.18
CA GLN A 257 -23.08 -11.00 2.72
C GLN A 257 -22.61 -9.86 3.61
N VAL A 258 -22.54 -8.66 3.02
CA VAL A 258 -22.47 -7.38 3.72
C VAL A 258 -23.85 -6.74 3.57
N ASN A 259 -24.53 -6.46 4.68
CA ASN A 259 -25.90 -5.96 4.67
C ASN A 259 -25.92 -4.52 5.22
N GLU A 260 -26.56 -3.60 4.49
CA GLU A 260 -26.60 -2.18 4.86
C GLU A 260 -27.39 -1.92 6.15
N GLU A 261 -28.46 -2.68 6.42
CA GLU A 261 -29.27 -2.55 7.64
C GLU A 261 -28.49 -3.00 8.88
N VAL A 262 -27.64 -4.03 8.74
CA VAL A 262 -26.75 -4.49 9.83
C VAL A 262 -25.59 -3.54 10.04
N GLY A 263 -25.09 -2.93 8.98
CA GLY A 263 -24.03 -1.92 9.02
C GLY A 263 -22.74 -2.36 8.32
N PRO A 264 -21.94 -1.39 7.84
CA PRO A 264 -20.79 -1.67 6.99
C PRO A 264 -19.67 -2.36 7.78
N GLY A 265 -18.99 -3.33 7.15
CA GLY A 265 -17.88 -4.05 7.76
C GLY A 265 -18.29 -5.07 8.84
N LEU A 266 -19.58 -5.42 8.92
CA LEU A 266 -20.12 -6.48 9.78
C LEU A 266 -20.63 -7.62 8.91
N ILE A 267 -19.86 -8.71 8.88
CA ILE A 267 -20.08 -9.82 7.93
C ILE A 267 -21.12 -10.79 8.45
N ILE A 268 -22.11 -11.10 7.62
CA ILE A 268 -23.08 -12.16 7.88
C ILE A 268 -22.63 -13.40 7.08
N TRP A 269 -22.22 -14.44 7.80
CA TRP A 269 -21.82 -15.71 7.20
C TRP A 269 -23.04 -16.57 6.87
N HIS A 270 -23.13 -17.05 5.63
CA HIS A 270 -24.16 -17.99 5.19
C HIS A 270 -23.70 -19.44 5.48
N PRO A 271 -24.58 -20.46 5.42
CA PRO A 271 -24.23 -21.82 5.82
C PRO A 271 -22.95 -22.37 5.17
N LYS A 272 -22.72 -22.13 3.87
CA LYS A 272 -21.51 -22.61 3.19
C LYS A 272 -20.25 -21.86 3.62
N GLY A 273 -20.31 -20.53 3.75
CA GLY A 273 -19.16 -19.76 4.23
C GLY A 273 -18.86 -20.01 5.71
N ALA A 274 -19.90 -20.19 6.52
CA ALA A 274 -19.77 -20.60 7.91
C ALA A 274 -19.10 -21.99 8.03
N MET A 275 -19.48 -22.96 7.17
CA MET A 275 -18.81 -24.26 7.13
C MET A 275 -17.34 -24.16 6.74
N LEU A 276 -17.01 -23.39 5.68
CA LEU A 276 -15.62 -23.12 5.30
C LEU A 276 -14.82 -22.53 6.47
N ARG A 277 -15.39 -21.54 7.15
CA ARG A 277 -14.82 -20.94 8.36
C ARG A 277 -14.63 -21.98 9.46
N THR A 278 -15.60 -22.83 9.75
CA THR A 278 -15.50 -23.90 10.76
C THR A 278 -14.38 -24.87 10.43
N ILE A 279 -14.22 -25.29 9.17
CA ILE A 279 -13.14 -26.18 8.74
C ILE A 279 -11.76 -25.56 9.05
N ILE A 280 -11.58 -24.27 8.74
CA ILE A 280 -10.34 -23.54 9.00
C ILE A 280 -10.10 -23.40 10.51
N GLU A 281 -11.11 -22.98 11.27
CA GLU A 281 -11.01 -22.84 12.74
C GLU A 281 -10.72 -24.18 13.44
N ASP A 282 -11.28 -25.29 12.96
CA ASP A 282 -11.02 -26.62 13.51
C ASP A 282 -9.61 -27.12 13.16
N TRP A 283 -9.12 -26.80 11.96
CA TRP A 283 -7.72 -27.05 11.60
C TRP A 283 -6.78 -26.27 12.52
N GLU A 284 -7.04 -24.98 12.70
CA GLU A 284 -6.33 -24.08 13.62
C GLU A 284 -6.25 -24.69 15.03
N ARG A 285 -7.40 -25.02 15.64
CA ARG A 285 -7.44 -25.64 16.98
C ARG A 285 -6.58 -26.90 17.06
N LYS A 286 -6.67 -27.80 16.08
CA LYS A 286 -5.89 -29.05 16.05
C LYS A 286 -4.39 -28.78 15.96
N GLU A 287 -3.97 -27.85 15.12
CA GLU A 287 -2.54 -27.52 14.96
C GLU A 287 -1.97 -26.80 16.18
N HIS A 288 -2.78 -26.01 16.88
CA HIS A 288 -2.43 -25.37 18.15
C HIS A 288 -2.24 -26.38 19.28
N PHE A 289 -3.16 -27.35 19.43
CA PHE A 289 -3.02 -28.40 20.43
C PHE A 289 -1.74 -29.23 20.23
N LYS A 290 -1.42 -29.58 18.98
CA LYS A 290 -0.18 -30.32 18.64
C LYS A 290 1.09 -29.57 19.07
N ARG A 291 1.04 -28.24 19.15
CA ARG A 291 2.16 -27.35 19.48
C ARG A 291 2.14 -26.85 20.92
N GLY A 292 1.28 -27.44 21.77
CA GLY A 292 1.24 -27.13 23.20
C GLY A 292 0.68 -25.74 23.51
N TYR A 293 -0.30 -25.28 22.73
CA TYR A 293 -1.09 -24.09 23.07
C TYR A 293 -2.31 -24.48 23.91
N ASP A 294 -2.55 -23.70 24.95
CA ASP A 294 -3.75 -23.77 25.78
C ASP A 294 -4.82 -22.84 25.21
N ILE A 295 -6.03 -23.37 24.97
CA ILE A 295 -7.16 -22.55 24.52
C ILE A 295 -7.70 -21.74 25.69
N VAL A 296 -7.84 -20.43 25.49
CA VAL A 296 -8.42 -19.49 26.44
C VAL A 296 -9.51 -18.65 25.77
N LEU A 297 -10.35 -18.01 26.58
CA LEU A 297 -11.41 -17.12 26.11
C LEU A 297 -11.46 -15.87 26.99
N GLY A 298 -11.32 -14.69 26.37
CA GLY A 298 -11.45 -13.40 27.04
C GLY A 298 -12.81 -12.75 26.80
N PRO A 299 -13.32 -11.92 27.73
CA PRO A 299 -14.52 -11.13 27.50
C PRO A 299 -14.34 -10.13 26.34
N GLN A 300 -15.43 -9.77 25.68
CA GLN A 300 -15.46 -8.81 24.57
C GLN A 300 -15.45 -7.35 25.04
N ILE A 301 -15.98 -7.10 26.24
CA ILE A 301 -16.15 -5.77 26.80
C ILE A 301 -15.35 -5.71 28.09
N LEU A 302 -14.45 -4.73 28.22
CA LEU A 302 -13.61 -4.53 29.40
C LEU A 302 -13.75 -3.09 29.90
N ARG A 303 -13.59 -2.90 31.22
CA ARG A 303 -13.55 -1.58 31.82
C ARG A 303 -12.43 -0.73 31.21
N ASP A 304 -12.69 0.56 31.04
CA ASP A 304 -11.77 1.53 30.46
C ASP A 304 -10.36 1.55 31.07
N HIS A 305 -10.26 1.37 32.39
CA HIS A 305 -8.99 1.37 33.12
C HIS A 305 -8.01 0.29 32.61
N MET A 306 -8.52 -0.81 32.05
CA MET A 306 -7.69 -1.85 31.44
C MET A 306 -6.95 -1.31 30.22
N TRP A 307 -7.63 -0.52 29.39
CA TRP A 307 -7.10 0.11 28.19
C TRP A 307 -6.16 1.27 28.51
N ILE A 308 -6.45 2.00 29.58
CA ILE A 308 -5.55 3.05 30.10
C ILE A 308 -4.25 2.41 30.57
N ARG A 309 -4.35 1.39 31.43
CA ARG A 309 -3.18 0.68 31.97
C ARG A 309 -2.29 0.11 30.85
N SER A 310 -2.91 -0.52 29.86
CA SER A 310 -2.19 -1.10 28.72
C SER A 310 -1.63 -0.08 27.74
N GLY A 311 -2.00 1.20 27.84
CA GLY A 311 -1.64 2.26 26.89
C GLY A 311 -2.47 2.27 25.61
N HIS A 312 -3.40 1.32 25.44
CA HIS A 312 -4.26 1.29 24.25
C HIS A 312 -5.21 2.51 24.19
N MET A 313 -5.56 3.10 25.34
CA MET A 313 -6.32 4.35 25.35
C MET A 313 -5.54 5.52 24.76
N ASP A 314 -4.21 5.55 24.91
CA ASP A 314 -3.39 6.66 24.41
C ASP A 314 -3.11 6.52 22.90
N HIS A 315 -2.94 5.27 22.43
CA HIS A 315 -2.49 4.98 21.07
C HIS A 315 -3.57 4.43 20.12
N TYR A 316 -4.69 3.93 20.65
CA TYR A 316 -5.68 3.16 19.87
C TYR A 316 -7.13 3.63 20.06
N LYS A 317 -7.38 4.66 20.89
CA LYS A 317 -8.72 5.14 21.24
C LYS A 317 -9.59 5.49 20.04
N GLU A 318 -9.04 6.12 19.01
CA GLU A 318 -9.82 6.49 17.80
C GLU A 318 -10.36 5.25 17.06
N SER A 319 -9.69 4.12 17.22
CA SER A 319 -10.02 2.83 16.60
C SER A 319 -10.87 1.93 17.50
N MET A 320 -11.34 2.41 18.66
CA MET A 320 -12.10 1.62 19.63
C MET A 320 -13.57 2.05 19.71
N TYR A 321 -14.43 1.11 20.10
CA TYR A 321 -15.81 1.39 20.49
C TYR A 321 -15.91 1.47 22.01
N PHE A 322 -16.67 2.45 22.51
CA PHE A 322 -16.90 2.66 23.93
C PHE A 322 -18.39 2.59 24.26
N THR A 323 -18.67 2.19 25.48
CA THR A 323 -20.01 2.19 26.07
C THR A 323 -19.91 2.50 27.56
N GLU A 324 -21.05 2.74 28.19
CA GLU A 324 -21.13 3.12 29.60
C GLU A 324 -22.17 2.26 30.30
N VAL A 325 -21.83 1.77 31.49
CA VAL A 325 -22.71 0.97 32.34
C VAL A 325 -22.58 1.50 33.75
N GLU A 326 -23.68 1.98 34.34
CA GLU A 326 -23.71 2.53 35.72
C GLU A 326 -22.61 3.59 35.96
N ASP A 327 -22.52 4.57 35.07
CA ASP A 327 -21.52 5.65 35.09
C ASP A 327 -20.05 5.18 35.01
N GLN A 328 -19.83 3.93 34.59
CA GLN A 328 -18.48 3.38 34.35
C GLN A 328 -18.22 3.19 32.86
N GLY A 329 -17.06 3.65 32.41
CA GLY A 329 -16.60 3.49 31.04
C GLY A 329 -16.17 2.05 30.74
N TYR A 330 -16.62 1.55 29.60
CA TYR A 330 -16.21 0.27 29.03
C TYR A 330 -15.78 0.45 27.58
N GLY A 331 -14.87 -0.40 27.12
CA GLY A 331 -14.45 -0.49 25.73
C GLY A 331 -14.66 -1.90 25.19
N ILE A 332 -15.12 -2.01 23.94
CA ILE A 332 -15.10 -3.26 23.18
C ILE A 332 -13.67 -3.53 22.76
N LYS A 333 -13.19 -4.77 22.95
CA LYS A 333 -11.78 -5.09 22.74
C LYS A 333 -11.36 -4.91 21.27
N PRO A 334 -10.29 -4.13 20.99
CA PRO A 334 -9.67 -4.07 19.67
C PRO A 334 -8.59 -5.16 19.45
N MET A 335 -8.20 -5.84 20.54
CA MET A 335 -7.10 -6.83 20.66
C MET A 335 -7.35 -7.77 21.86
N ASN A 336 -6.82 -8.99 21.87
CA ASN A 336 -7.13 -10.00 22.91
C ASN A 336 -6.18 -10.00 24.13
N CYS A 337 -4.99 -9.42 23.97
CA CYS A 337 -3.85 -9.52 24.91
C CYS A 337 -4.22 -9.38 26.39
N LEU A 338 -5.05 -8.40 26.74
CA LEU A 338 -5.29 -8.06 28.15
C LEU A 338 -5.91 -9.20 28.96
N SER A 339 -6.78 -10.00 28.34
CA SER A 339 -7.39 -11.15 29.04
C SER A 339 -6.35 -12.23 29.33
N HIS A 340 -5.43 -12.46 28.38
CA HIS A 340 -4.38 -13.49 28.51
C HIS A 340 -3.38 -13.11 29.60
N MET A 341 -3.12 -11.81 29.76
CA MET A 341 -2.29 -11.28 30.86
C MET A 341 -2.95 -11.50 32.23
N MET A 342 -4.27 -11.31 32.32
CA MET A 342 -5.00 -11.59 33.56
C MET A 342 -5.00 -13.09 33.90
N ILE A 343 -5.06 -13.96 32.88
CA ILE A 343 -4.89 -15.42 33.06
C ILE A 343 -3.49 -15.74 33.59
N TYR A 344 -2.44 -15.15 33.01
CA TYR A 344 -1.08 -15.33 33.50
C TYR A 344 -0.96 -14.93 34.97
N LYS A 345 -1.45 -13.73 35.30
CA LYS A 345 -1.41 -13.10 36.64
C LYS A 345 -2.22 -13.84 37.72
N SER A 346 -3.17 -14.69 37.32
CA SER A 346 -4.03 -15.41 38.26
C SER A 346 -3.30 -16.39 39.19
N LYS A 347 -2.05 -16.75 38.88
CA LYS A 347 -1.23 -17.67 39.66
C LYS A 347 0.23 -17.22 39.69
N ILE A 348 0.94 -17.57 40.76
CA ILE A 348 2.39 -17.46 40.82
C ILE A 348 3.00 -18.48 39.83
N ARG A 349 3.99 -18.06 39.05
CA ARG A 349 4.67 -18.88 38.04
C ARG A 349 6.12 -19.12 38.42
N SER A 350 6.63 -20.32 38.18
CA SER A 350 8.06 -20.64 38.20
C SER A 350 8.64 -20.49 36.79
N TYR A 351 9.95 -20.23 36.67
CA TYR A 351 10.65 -20.30 35.39
C TYR A 351 10.45 -21.66 34.68
N ARG A 352 10.16 -22.73 35.43
CA ARG A 352 9.87 -24.08 34.91
C ARG A 352 8.50 -24.22 34.26
N ASP A 353 7.57 -23.31 34.57
CA ASP A 353 6.25 -23.30 33.94
C ASP A 353 6.28 -22.66 32.55
N LEU A 354 7.36 -21.95 32.22
CA LEU A 354 7.53 -21.24 30.95
C LEU A 354 8.24 -22.13 29.92
N PRO A 355 7.87 -22.05 28.63
CA PRO A 355 6.93 -21.09 28.04
C PRO A 355 5.45 -21.47 28.20
N LEU A 356 4.61 -20.48 28.49
CA LEU A 356 3.14 -20.61 28.48
C LEU A 356 2.59 -20.03 27.18
N ARG A 357 1.73 -20.76 26.48
CA ARG A 357 1.20 -20.36 25.16
C ARG A 357 -0.33 -20.32 25.21
N TYR A 358 -0.90 -19.13 25.23
CA TYR A 358 -2.36 -18.95 25.23
C TYR A 358 -2.86 -18.67 23.82
N PHE A 359 -3.85 -19.43 23.36
CA PHE A 359 -4.47 -19.27 22.05
C PHE A 359 -5.96 -18.95 22.20
N GLU A 360 -6.45 -17.99 21.42
CA GLU A 360 -7.86 -17.62 21.35
C GLU A 360 -8.21 -17.32 19.90
N LEU A 361 -9.28 -17.96 19.39
CA LEU A 361 -9.99 -17.45 18.21
C LEU A 361 -10.81 -16.23 18.63
N GLY A 362 -10.11 -15.12 18.85
CA GLY A 362 -10.63 -13.95 19.54
C GLY A 362 -11.30 -12.98 18.58
N THR A 363 -12.62 -12.85 18.68
CA THR A 363 -13.36 -11.79 17.99
C THR A 363 -13.01 -10.44 18.59
N VAL A 364 -12.70 -9.44 17.78
CA VAL A 364 -12.36 -8.07 18.18
C VAL A 364 -13.08 -7.08 17.29
N HIS A 365 -13.14 -5.82 17.73
CA HIS A 365 -13.79 -4.74 16.99
C HIS A 365 -12.86 -3.54 16.82
N ARG A 366 -12.76 -3.03 15.59
CA ARG A 366 -12.03 -1.80 15.27
C ARG A 366 -12.92 -0.80 14.54
N HIS A 367 -12.80 0.46 14.94
CA HIS A 367 -13.53 1.57 14.35
C HIS A 367 -12.85 2.06 13.06
N GLU A 368 -12.85 1.20 12.04
CA GLU A 368 -12.36 1.52 10.72
C GLU A 368 -13.30 2.52 10.01
N LYS A 369 -12.70 3.51 9.33
CA LYS A 369 -13.44 4.51 8.55
C LYS A 369 -14.23 3.82 7.44
N THR A 370 -15.46 4.26 7.19
CA THR A 370 -16.34 3.59 6.22
C THR A 370 -15.71 3.48 4.82
N GLY A 371 -14.98 4.51 4.38
CA GLY A 371 -14.33 4.54 3.07
C GLY A 371 -13.17 3.54 2.87
N VAL A 372 -12.66 2.91 3.95
CA VAL A 372 -11.59 1.90 3.83
C VAL A 372 -12.11 0.47 3.96
N LEU A 373 -13.40 0.28 4.26
CA LEU A 373 -13.98 -1.06 4.39
C LEU A 373 -14.06 -1.75 3.02
N HIS A 374 -13.72 -3.03 2.98
CA HIS A 374 -13.68 -3.79 1.73
C HIS A 374 -13.96 -5.26 1.96
N GLY A 375 -15.18 -5.69 1.63
CA GLY A 375 -15.61 -7.10 1.68
C GLY A 375 -15.17 -7.78 2.98
N LEU A 376 -14.40 -8.86 2.89
CA LEU A 376 -13.81 -9.58 4.01
C LEU A 376 -12.40 -9.10 4.38
N THR A 377 -11.70 -8.39 3.50
CA THR A 377 -10.27 -8.05 3.71
C THR A 377 -10.07 -6.89 4.68
N ARG A 378 -11.07 -6.01 4.83
CA ARG A 378 -11.09 -4.92 5.81
C ARG A 378 -12.50 -4.72 6.38
N VAL A 379 -12.66 -5.13 7.64
CA VAL A 379 -13.94 -5.21 8.36
C VAL A 379 -13.83 -4.58 9.74
N ARG A 380 -14.97 -4.28 10.38
CA ARG A 380 -15.02 -3.69 11.73
C ARG A 380 -15.05 -4.73 12.83
N GLN A 381 -15.67 -5.88 12.57
CA GLN A 381 -15.66 -7.03 13.46
C GLN A 381 -14.92 -8.17 12.76
N PHE A 382 -13.93 -8.75 13.42
CA PHE A 382 -13.18 -9.88 12.90
C PHE A 382 -12.67 -10.78 14.01
N THR A 383 -12.38 -12.02 13.66
CA THR A 383 -11.80 -13.02 14.57
C THR A 383 -10.37 -13.27 14.17
N GLN A 384 -9.45 -13.15 15.13
CA GLN A 384 -8.03 -13.47 14.91
C GLN A 384 -7.71 -14.84 15.50
N ASP A 385 -6.81 -15.57 14.87
CA ASP A 385 -6.14 -16.74 15.45
C ASP A 385 -5.01 -16.31 16.42
N ASP A 386 -5.40 -15.46 17.37
CA ASP A 386 -4.49 -14.70 18.21
C ASP A 386 -3.88 -15.59 19.30
N ALA A 387 -2.58 -15.45 19.52
CA ALA A 387 -1.91 -16.11 20.61
C ALA A 387 -0.89 -15.22 21.30
N HIS A 388 -0.79 -15.41 22.61
CA HIS A 388 0.18 -14.73 23.47
C HIS A 388 1.04 -15.77 24.17
N ILE A 389 2.34 -15.73 23.92
CA ILE A 389 3.31 -16.63 24.53
C ILE A 389 4.10 -15.83 25.56
N LEU A 390 4.09 -16.30 26.81
CA LEU A 390 4.92 -15.76 27.86
C LEU A 390 6.09 -16.71 28.10
N CYS A 391 7.30 -16.22 27.89
CA CYS A 391 8.53 -17.01 28.00
C CYS A 391 9.62 -16.24 28.74
N THR A 392 10.69 -16.92 29.13
CA THR A 392 11.89 -16.23 29.63
C THR A 392 12.63 -15.57 28.46
N PRO A 393 13.49 -14.56 28.71
CA PRO A 393 14.32 -13.96 27.67
C PRO A 393 15.17 -14.98 26.90
N GLU A 394 15.66 -16.03 27.59
CA GLU A 394 16.50 -17.08 26.99
C GLU A 394 15.70 -17.99 26.03
N GLN A 395 14.40 -18.13 26.28
CA GLN A 395 13.50 -18.96 25.45
C GLN A 395 12.99 -18.21 24.21
N LEU A 396 13.17 -16.89 24.14
CA LEU A 396 12.58 -16.02 23.13
C LEU A 396 12.91 -16.46 21.70
N ASN A 397 14.20 -16.68 21.39
CA ASN A 397 14.62 -17.09 20.05
C ASN A 397 13.96 -18.43 19.64
N SER A 398 13.98 -19.44 20.52
CA SER A 398 13.36 -20.74 20.23
C SER A 398 11.85 -20.65 19.97
N GLU A 399 11.13 -19.75 20.67
CA GLU A 399 9.70 -19.56 20.41
C GLU A 399 9.46 -18.82 19.08
N ILE A 400 10.27 -17.82 18.72
CA ILE A 400 10.17 -17.15 17.41
C ILE A 400 10.38 -18.15 16.27
N LEU A 401 11.41 -19.01 16.38
CA LEU A 401 11.68 -20.07 15.41
C LEU A 401 10.51 -21.05 15.27
N ALA A 402 9.94 -21.51 16.40
CA ALA A 402 8.80 -22.41 16.40
C ALA A 402 7.55 -21.80 15.75
N ILE A 403 7.31 -20.50 15.94
CA ILE A 403 6.20 -19.80 15.29
C ILE A 403 6.47 -19.64 13.79
N ALA A 404 7.69 -19.26 13.40
CA ALA A 404 8.06 -19.12 11.99
C ALA A 404 7.91 -20.45 11.21
N ASP A 405 8.30 -21.56 11.84
CA ASP A 405 8.07 -22.90 11.29
C ASP A 405 6.58 -23.24 11.18
N PHE A 406 5.76 -22.79 12.13
CA PHE A 406 4.31 -22.96 12.06
C PHE A 406 3.70 -22.13 10.92
N VAL A 407 4.12 -20.88 10.74
CA VAL A 407 3.71 -20.05 9.59
C VAL A 407 4.07 -20.74 8.28
N LYS A 408 5.31 -21.21 8.13
CA LYS A 408 5.76 -21.94 6.94
C LYS A 408 4.91 -23.18 6.66
N PHE A 409 4.60 -23.97 7.70
CA PHE A 409 3.73 -25.14 7.60
C PHE A 409 2.32 -24.75 7.14
N ALA A 410 1.71 -23.74 7.78
CA ALA A 410 0.38 -23.26 7.45
C ALA A 410 0.30 -22.78 6.00
N MET A 411 1.21 -21.92 5.58
CA MET A 411 1.24 -21.39 4.21
C MET A 411 1.45 -22.49 3.17
N GLY A 412 2.25 -23.51 3.47
CA GLY A 412 2.40 -24.69 2.61
C GLY A 412 1.12 -25.51 2.46
N ILE A 413 0.32 -25.66 3.53
CA ILE A 413 -0.97 -26.36 3.50
C ILE A 413 -2.01 -25.59 2.68
N PHE A 414 -2.05 -24.27 2.81
CA PHE A 414 -3.00 -23.41 2.10
C PHE A 414 -2.51 -22.95 0.71
N GLY A 415 -1.29 -23.32 0.30
CA GLY A 415 -0.77 -23.02 -1.04
C GLY A 415 -0.34 -21.57 -1.27
N PHE A 416 0.02 -20.83 -0.23
CA PHE A 416 0.45 -19.43 -0.35
C PHE A 416 1.98 -19.29 -0.40
N GLU A 417 2.45 -18.46 -1.33
CA GLU A 417 3.78 -17.85 -1.27
C GLU A 417 3.75 -16.65 -0.33
N TYR A 418 4.87 -16.37 0.33
CA TYR A 418 4.99 -15.22 1.23
C TYR A 418 6.37 -14.58 1.17
N GLU A 419 6.39 -13.30 1.52
CA GLU A 419 7.59 -12.51 1.78
C GLU A 419 7.65 -12.13 3.26
N VAL A 420 8.85 -11.86 3.76
CA VAL A 420 9.08 -11.55 5.18
C VAL A 420 9.64 -10.14 5.31
N GLU A 421 9.10 -9.38 6.24
CA GLU A 421 9.58 -8.04 6.57
C GLU A 421 9.85 -7.91 8.07
N LEU A 422 10.94 -7.23 8.43
CA LEU A 422 11.23 -6.82 9.79
C LEU A 422 10.82 -5.36 9.98
N SER A 423 9.74 -5.15 10.72
CA SER A 423 9.16 -3.82 10.99
C SER A 423 9.74 -3.23 12.27
N THR A 424 10.45 -2.11 12.15
CA THR A 424 11.22 -1.49 13.25
C THR A 424 10.44 -0.38 13.98
N ARG A 425 11.05 0.25 14.98
CA ARG A 425 10.38 1.16 15.92
C ARG A 425 9.67 2.34 15.25
N PRO A 426 8.35 2.53 15.48
CA PRO A 426 7.63 3.71 15.00
C PRO A 426 7.93 4.96 15.83
N SER A 427 7.64 6.14 15.27
CA SER A 427 7.76 7.42 15.97
C SER A 427 6.86 7.50 17.21
N ASN A 428 5.67 6.88 17.17
CA ASN A 428 4.75 6.78 18.29
C ASN A 428 4.86 5.40 18.96
N SER A 429 5.69 5.29 20.00
CA SER A 429 5.98 4.03 20.71
C SER A 429 6.06 4.18 22.24
N ILE A 430 5.94 3.05 22.95
CA ILE A 430 6.13 2.89 24.40
C ILE A 430 7.29 1.92 24.67
N GLY A 431 7.84 1.95 25.90
CA GLY A 431 8.99 1.14 26.31
C GLY A 431 10.32 1.90 26.20
N SER A 432 11.37 1.35 26.81
CA SER A 432 12.70 1.99 26.80
C SER A 432 13.48 1.71 25.50
N ASP A 433 14.46 2.55 25.18
CA ASP A 433 15.32 2.34 24.00
C ASP A 433 16.02 0.98 24.04
N ARG A 434 16.46 0.57 25.24
CA ARG A 434 17.07 -0.73 25.48
C ARG A 434 16.12 -1.89 25.16
N ASP A 435 14.85 -1.80 25.56
CA ASP A 435 13.88 -2.87 25.29
C ASP A 435 13.64 -3.00 23.78
N TRP A 436 13.58 -1.87 23.07
CA TRP A 436 13.44 -1.84 21.61
C TRP A 436 14.65 -2.42 20.87
N GLU A 437 15.86 -2.08 21.31
CA GLU A 437 17.10 -2.65 20.77
C GLU A 437 17.14 -4.17 21.01
N MET A 438 16.84 -4.62 22.22
CA MET A 438 16.79 -6.05 22.56
C MET A 438 15.73 -6.79 21.73
N ALA A 439 14.53 -6.24 21.62
CA ALA A 439 13.44 -6.83 20.84
C ALA A 439 13.79 -6.95 19.36
N THR A 440 14.34 -5.87 18.77
CA THR A 440 14.67 -5.81 17.35
C THR A 440 15.82 -6.76 17.03
N ALA A 441 16.87 -6.76 17.85
CA ALA A 441 18.00 -7.66 17.69
C ALA A 441 17.59 -9.14 17.82
N SER A 442 16.66 -9.44 18.73
CA SER A 442 16.15 -10.81 18.90
C SER A 442 15.42 -11.30 17.66
N LEU A 443 14.52 -10.49 17.09
CA LEU A 443 13.80 -10.83 15.86
C LEU A 443 14.76 -10.95 14.67
N GLU A 444 15.70 -10.02 14.54
CA GLU A 444 16.70 -10.03 13.46
C GLU A 444 17.61 -11.28 13.53
N GLN A 445 18.04 -11.66 14.73
CA GLN A 445 18.83 -12.86 14.93
C GLN A 445 18.05 -14.12 14.56
N SER A 446 16.77 -14.23 14.95
CA SER A 446 15.92 -15.35 14.55
C SER A 446 15.76 -15.47 13.03
N LEU A 447 15.64 -14.34 12.31
CA LEU A 447 15.59 -14.33 10.85
C LEU A 447 16.91 -14.80 10.22
N LYS A 448 18.05 -14.38 10.78
CA LYS A 448 19.39 -14.84 10.34
C LYS A 448 19.60 -16.33 10.60
N ASP A 449 19.19 -16.82 11.78
CA ASP A 449 19.34 -18.23 12.18
C ASP A 449 18.52 -19.17 11.28
N THR A 450 17.35 -18.71 10.81
CA THR A 450 16.50 -19.46 9.87
C THR A 450 16.96 -19.38 8.41
N GLY A 451 17.87 -18.46 8.09
CA GLY A 451 18.27 -18.16 6.72
C GLY A 451 17.13 -17.59 5.86
N MET A 452 16.10 -17.00 6.50
CA MET A 452 15.01 -16.35 5.77
C MET A 452 15.51 -15.04 5.15
N LEU A 453 15.19 -14.83 3.88
CA LEU A 453 15.35 -13.53 3.25
C LEU A 453 14.25 -12.60 3.76
N TYR A 454 14.64 -11.40 4.19
CA TYR A 454 13.71 -10.40 4.69
C TYR A 454 14.14 -9.00 4.27
N ASP A 455 13.15 -8.13 4.09
CA ASP A 455 13.35 -6.69 3.92
C ASP A 455 13.14 -5.95 5.25
N ILE A 456 13.72 -4.76 5.38
CA ILE A 456 13.50 -3.90 6.55
C ILE A 456 12.39 -2.90 6.20
N ASN A 457 11.35 -2.86 7.04
CA ASN A 457 10.25 -1.91 6.93
C ASN A 457 10.36 -0.89 8.08
N GLU A 458 11.07 0.21 7.81
CA GLU A 458 11.41 1.19 8.83
C GLU A 458 10.18 1.89 9.40
N GLY A 459 10.03 1.86 10.73
CA GLY A 459 9.00 2.62 11.43
C GLY A 459 7.59 2.03 11.43
N ASP A 460 7.41 0.78 10.95
CA ASP A 460 6.09 0.14 10.85
C ASP A 460 5.80 -0.88 11.97
N GLY A 461 6.66 -0.96 13.00
CA GLY A 461 6.40 -1.74 14.22
C GLY A 461 5.15 -1.28 14.96
N ALA A 462 4.56 -2.10 15.84
CA ALA A 462 3.47 -1.59 16.67
C ALA A 462 4.00 -0.72 17.81
N PHE A 463 3.11 0.03 18.45
CA PHE A 463 3.53 0.98 19.49
C PHE A 463 4.26 0.33 20.68
N TYR A 464 4.06 -0.96 20.94
CA TYR A 464 4.67 -1.70 22.06
C TYR A 464 5.80 -2.67 21.66
N GLY A 465 6.20 -2.73 20.37
CA GLY A 465 7.35 -3.54 19.98
C GLY A 465 7.51 -3.82 18.48
N PRO A 466 8.71 -4.26 18.05
CA PRO A 466 9.00 -4.62 16.67
C PRO A 466 8.31 -5.94 16.30
N LYS A 467 8.19 -6.20 15.00
CA LYS A 467 7.50 -7.39 14.51
C LYS A 467 8.08 -7.93 13.21
N ILE A 468 7.97 -9.23 13.02
CA ILE A 468 8.18 -9.92 11.76
C ILE A 468 6.81 -10.07 11.11
N ASP A 469 6.66 -9.53 9.91
CA ASP A 469 5.42 -9.59 9.14
C ASP A 469 5.59 -10.53 7.94
N PHE A 470 4.64 -11.43 7.78
CA PHE A 470 4.57 -12.35 6.64
C PHE A 470 3.48 -11.86 5.68
N LYS A 471 3.93 -11.35 4.53
CA LYS A 471 3.06 -10.83 3.47
C LYS A 471 2.76 -11.93 2.47
N LEU A 472 1.52 -12.42 2.46
CA LEU A 472 1.05 -13.42 1.51
C LEU A 472 0.89 -12.80 0.14
N LYS A 473 1.35 -13.50 -0.88
CA LYS A 473 1.14 -13.14 -2.27
C LYS A 473 -0.04 -13.92 -2.82
N ASP A 474 -1.11 -13.21 -3.18
CA ASP A 474 -2.26 -13.85 -3.80
C ASP A 474 -2.03 -14.15 -5.30
N ALA A 475 -3.00 -14.82 -5.93
CA ALA A 475 -2.96 -15.15 -7.36
C ALA A 475 -2.93 -13.91 -8.28
N LEU A 476 -3.23 -12.72 -7.73
CA LEU A 476 -3.19 -11.42 -8.39
C LEU A 476 -1.93 -10.64 -8.00
N LYS A 477 -0.91 -11.29 -7.40
CA LYS A 477 0.34 -10.69 -6.96
C LYS A 477 0.19 -9.56 -5.93
N ARG A 478 -0.99 -9.40 -5.32
CA ARG A 478 -1.19 -8.44 -4.23
C ARG A 478 -0.63 -9.03 -2.94
N LYS A 479 -0.09 -8.16 -2.09
CA LYS A 479 0.53 -8.54 -0.82
C LYS A 479 -0.45 -8.28 0.32
N TRP A 480 -0.72 -9.32 1.11
CA TRP A 480 -1.61 -9.26 2.26
C TRP A 480 -0.84 -9.63 3.53
N GLN A 481 -0.75 -8.70 4.47
CA GLN A 481 -0.23 -9.03 5.80
C GLN A 481 -1.24 -9.92 6.53
N CYS A 482 -0.80 -11.14 6.85
CA CYS A 482 -1.60 -12.15 7.53
C CYS A 482 -0.92 -12.63 8.81
N ALA A 483 0.25 -13.27 8.70
CA ALA A 483 0.99 -13.74 9.87
C ALA A 483 1.89 -12.63 10.42
N THR A 484 1.99 -12.56 11.74
CA THR A 484 2.85 -11.60 12.43
C THR A 484 3.42 -12.26 13.69
N ILE A 485 4.69 -12.00 13.97
CA ILE A 485 5.35 -12.32 15.24
C ILE A 485 5.84 -11.02 15.83
N GLN A 486 5.36 -10.66 17.00
CA GLN A 486 5.68 -9.39 17.64
C GLN A 486 6.20 -9.61 19.05
N CYS A 487 7.29 -8.93 19.36
CA CYS A 487 7.95 -9.02 20.67
C CYS A 487 7.59 -7.82 21.54
N ASP A 488 7.01 -8.07 22.71
CA ASP A 488 6.50 -7.07 23.64
C ASP A 488 7.12 -7.23 25.04
N PHE A 489 7.84 -6.19 25.45
CA PHE A 489 8.40 -6.03 26.80
C PHE A 489 7.58 -5.05 27.67
N ALA A 490 6.76 -4.21 27.05
CA ALA A 490 6.03 -3.12 27.68
C ALA A 490 4.77 -3.60 28.42
N LEU A 491 3.97 -4.48 27.83
CA LEU A 491 2.78 -4.99 28.51
C LEU A 491 3.12 -5.81 29.76
N PRO A 492 4.06 -6.77 29.74
CA PRO A 492 4.49 -7.47 30.95
C PRO A 492 4.88 -6.52 32.10
N GLU A 493 5.52 -5.39 31.79
CA GLU A 493 5.83 -4.36 32.77
C GLU A 493 4.59 -3.63 33.28
N ARG A 494 3.76 -3.08 32.39
CA ARG A 494 2.54 -2.32 32.75
C ARG A 494 1.57 -3.13 33.61
N PHE A 495 1.53 -4.45 33.41
CA PHE A 495 0.67 -5.36 34.17
C PHE A 495 1.34 -6.00 35.39
N ASP A 496 2.61 -5.68 35.65
CA ASP A 496 3.40 -6.24 36.75
C ASP A 496 3.40 -7.78 36.73
N LEU A 497 3.66 -8.33 35.54
CA LEU A 497 3.78 -9.77 35.35
C LEU A 497 5.16 -10.23 35.82
N HIS A 498 5.20 -11.32 36.58
CA HIS A 498 6.44 -11.89 37.06
C HIS A 498 6.38 -13.43 37.12
N TYR A 499 7.57 -14.05 37.10
CA TYR A 499 7.81 -15.43 37.47
C TYR A 499 8.93 -15.50 38.50
N ILE A 500 9.03 -16.63 39.21
CA ILE A 500 10.11 -16.92 40.15
C ILE A 500 11.24 -17.62 39.39
N GLY A 501 12.41 -16.98 39.35
CA GLY A 501 13.61 -17.46 38.68
C GLY A 501 14.26 -18.65 39.38
N ALA A 502 15.28 -19.22 38.74
CA ALA A 502 16.09 -20.28 39.34
C ALA A 502 16.89 -19.80 40.56
N ASP A 503 17.13 -18.50 40.65
CA ASP A 503 17.74 -17.78 41.77
C ASP A 503 16.76 -17.50 42.92
N GLY A 504 15.46 -17.79 42.74
CA GLY A 504 14.41 -17.52 43.71
C GLY A 504 13.86 -16.08 43.67
N GLU A 505 14.40 -15.23 42.80
CA GLU A 505 13.98 -13.83 42.66
C GLU A 505 12.83 -13.67 41.67
N LYS A 506 12.19 -12.50 41.69
CA LYS A 506 11.14 -12.15 40.72
C LYS A 506 11.76 -11.63 39.44
N HIS A 507 11.45 -12.31 38.33
CA HIS A 507 11.84 -11.91 36.98
C HIS A 507 10.59 -11.61 36.15
N ARG A 508 10.75 -10.78 35.11
CA ARG A 508 9.66 -10.40 34.21
C ARG A 508 9.69 -11.28 32.96
N PRO A 509 8.58 -11.89 32.55
CA PRO A 509 8.52 -12.64 31.29
C PRO A 509 8.55 -11.68 30.10
N VAL A 510 8.99 -12.20 28.95
CA VAL A 510 8.78 -11.57 27.64
C VAL A 510 7.48 -12.09 27.06
N MET A 511 6.74 -11.25 26.34
CA MET A 511 5.51 -11.66 25.66
C MET A 511 5.69 -11.61 24.15
N LEU A 512 5.38 -12.71 23.46
CA LEU A 512 5.21 -12.73 22.02
C LEU A 512 3.73 -12.67 21.69
N HIS A 513 3.33 -11.70 20.87
CA HIS A 513 2.04 -11.69 20.19
C HIS A 513 2.22 -12.35 18.84
N ARG A 514 1.30 -13.23 18.47
CA ARG A 514 1.34 -13.78 17.12
C ARG A 514 -0.02 -14.12 16.57
N VAL A 515 -0.07 -14.14 15.24
CA VAL A 515 -1.14 -14.70 14.42
C VAL A 515 -0.48 -15.49 13.29
N ILE A 516 -1.10 -16.59 12.85
CA ILE A 516 -0.62 -17.43 11.76
C ILE A 516 -1.39 -17.12 10.47
N LEU A 517 -2.71 -17.06 10.55
CA LEU A 517 -3.59 -16.69 9.44
C LEU A 517 -3.99 -15.22 9.49
N GLY A 518 -3.98 -14.61 10.69
CA GLY A 518 -4.44 -13.25 10.92
C GLY A 518 -5.93 -13.21 11.21
N SER A 519 -6.63 -12.23 10.63
CA SER A 519 -8.10 -12.26 10.66
C SER A 519 -8.61 -13.42 9.79
N ILE A 520 -9.48 -14.25 10.36
CA ILE A 520 -10.14 -15.35 9.64
C ILE A 520 -10.96 -14.81 8.47
N GLU A 521 -11.65 -13.68 8.65
CA GLU A 521 -12.37 -12.97 7.59
C GLU A 521 -11.42 -12.61 6.44
N ARG A 522 -10.32 -11.89 6.74
CA ARG A 522 -9.33 -11.50 5.73
C ARG A 522 -8.76 -12.72 5.03
N PHE A 523 -8.34 -13.73 5.79
CA PHE A 523 -7.74 -14.94 5.26
C PHE A 523 -8.69 -15.65 4.30
N ILE A 524 -9.96 -15.82 4.66
CA ILE A 524 -10.98 -16.40 3.77
C ILE A 524 -11.20 -15.54 2.51
N GLY A 525 -11.21 -14.20 2.64
CA GLY A 525 -11.30 -13.31 1.48
C GLY A 525 -10.17 -13.55 0.48
N VAL A 526 -8.93 -13.62 0.98
CA VAL A 526 -7.74 -13.91 0.17
C VAL A 526 -7.79 -15.34 -0.39
N LEU A 527 -8.27 -16.32 0.39
CA LEU A 527 -8.41 -17.72 0.00
C LEU A 527 -9.41 -17.91 -1.15
N ILE A 528 -10.55 -17.22 -1.10
CA ILE A 528 -11.55 -17.22 -2.18
C ILE A 528 -10.92 -16.71 -3.47
N GLU A 529 -10.18 -15.60 -3.41
CA GLU A 529 -9.52 -14.99 -4.57
C GLU A 529 -8.40 -15.88 -5.13
N HIS A 530 -7.59 -16.47 -4.24
CA HIS A 530 -6.50 -17.37 -4.59
C HIS A 530 -7.00 -18.59 -5.38
N TYR A 531 -8.09 -19.22 -4.93
CA TYR A 531 -8.68 -20.38 -5.61
C TYR A 531 -9.76 -20.05 -6.63
N ALA A 532 -10.06 -18.76 -6.87
CA ALA A 532 -11.18 -18.32 -7.70
C ALA A 532 -12.51 -19.00 -7.30
N GLY A 533 -12.71 -19.26 -6.01
CA GLY A 533 -13.88 -19.95 -5.46
C GLY A 533 -13.89 -21.48 -5.59
N ALA A 534 -12.94 -22.07 -6.31
CA ALA A 534 -12.80 -23.51 -6.48
C ALA A 534 -11.86 -24.10 -5.41
N PHE A 535 -12.35 -24.20 -4.18
CA PHE A 535 -11.56 -24.67 -3.04
C PHE A 535 -11.04 -26.09 -3.23
N PRO A 536 -9.85 -26.43 -2.69
CA PRO A 536 -9.41 -27.80 -2.52
C PRO A 536 -10.45 -28.63 -1.75
N VAL A 537 -10.55 -29.93 -2.04
CA VAL A 537 -11.57 -30.83 -1.45
C VAL A 537 -11.65 -30.71 0.07
N TRP A 538 -10.51 -30.61 0.77
CA TRP A 538 -10.48 -30.53 2.22
C TRP A 538 -11.05 -29.22 2.81
N LEU A 539 -11.14 -28.15 2.00
CA LEU A 539 -11.71 -26.85 2.35
C LEU A 539 -13.12 -26.64 1.79
N ALA A 540 -13.53 -27.42 0.78
CA ALA A 540 -14.80 -27.23 0.12
C ALA A 540 -15.96 -27.42 1.12
N PRO A 541 -16.86 -26.43 1.28
CA PRO A 541 -17.96 -26.51 2.23
C PRO A 541 -19.01 -27.57 1.84
N VAL A 542 -19.00 -27.99 0.58
CA VAL A 542 -19.75 -29.12 0.04
C VAL A 542 -18.74 -29.94 -0.78
N GLN A 543 -18.48 -31.18 -0.35
CA GLN A 543 -17.43 -32.06 -0.90
C GLN A 543 -17.95 -33.02 -1.97
#